data_AF-A0A7S2NPN1-F1
#
_entry.id   AF-A0A7S2NPN1-F1
#
_cell.length_a   1.000
_cell.length_b   1.000
_cell.length_c   1.000
_cell.angle_alpha   90.00
_cell.angle_beta   90.00
_cell.angle_gamma   90.00
#
_symmetry.space_group_name_H-M   'P 1'
#
loop_
_entity.id
_entity.type
_entity.pdbx_description
1 polymer ?
#
loop_
_entity_poly.entity_id
_entity_poly.type
_entity_poly.pdbx_seq_one_letter_code
_entity_poly.pdbx_strand_id
1 'polypeptide(L)'
;MSQVRAAMRPALVALALSAVHQAIAANPGVGGPPAKQADFERFFYASHPTGLDLSAREARELAAKEGGDLTVCRVKVEALSDLFDVMYNHLDLAGSGCVDALLQAAYHQVDAGVLRALFDTLYSTRGADMTKEDATSHALALAKRHVDPSAVGDLFYDLNHELGLTKTRAQQEVVRLVAAGADEELFEMSVHESQGQFLSMETRLRNASTDAVEQGLQGLARRHDRDGLLYSLGEFRQMYNETWLDEWLVAPEEKRTTSNGYHLSVGEFQRLFGDGWADAWRASPEAIQRRIAADGQVYA
;
A
#
# COMPACT_ATOMS: atom_id res chain seq x y z
N MET A 1 -27.31 -17.38 16.82
CA MET A 1 -26.05 -16.67 17.16
C MET A 1 -25.49 -15.82 16.01
N SER A 2 -25.99 -15.93 14.77
CA SER A 2 -25.55 -15.11 13.62
C SER A 2 -26.01 -13.63 13.68
N GLN A 3 -27.18 -13.31 14.24
CA GLN A 3 -27.69 -11.92 14.27
C GLN A 3 -26.97 -10.95 15.24
N VAL A 4 -26.24 -11.45 16.25
CA VAL A 4 -25.47 -10.59 17.16
C VAL A 4 -24.10 -10.23 16.55
N ARG A 5 -23.56 -11.05 15.64
CA ARG A 5 -22.28 -10.80 14.94
C ARG A 5 -22.37 -9.62 13.95
N ALA A 6 -23.53 -9.42 13.32
CA ALA A 6 -23.77 -8.27 12.43
C ALA A 6 -23.79 -6.91 13.15
N ALA A 7 -23.98 -6.88 14.48
CA ALA A 7 -24.13 -5.64 15.24
C ALA A 7 -22.83 -5.14 15.90
N MET A 8 -21.80 -5.99 16.05
CA MET A 8 -20.51 -5.58 16.67
C MET A 8 -19.44 -5.14 15.66
N ARG A 9 -19.44 -5.65 14.41
CA ARG A 9 -18.58 -5.16 13.31
C ARG A 9 -18.72 -3.62 13.07
N PRO A 10 -19.92 -3.01 12.99
CA PRO A 10 -20.02 -1.60 12.58
C PRO A 10 -19.52 -0.58 13.61
N ALA A 11 -19.43 -0.91 14.91
CA ALA A 11 -19.05 0.08 15.93
C ALA A 11 -17.53 0.32 16.03
N LEU A 12 -16.71 -0.72 15.82
CA LEU A 12 -15.25 -0.62 15.77
C LEU A 12 -14.76 -0.17 14.40
N VAL A 13 -15.43 -0.63 13.34
CA VAL A 13 -15.18 -0.21 11.96
C VAL A 13 -15.57 1.26 11.77
N ALA A 14 -16.68 1.77 12.33
CA ALA A 14 -17.08 3.17 12.15
C ALA A 14 -16.12 4.19 12.79
N LEU A 15 -15.44 3.86 13.90
CA LEU A 15 -14.44 4.74 14.52
C LEU A 15 -13.13 4.79 13.71
N ALA A 16 -12.73 3.68 13.08
CA ALA A 16 -11.59 3.65 12.17
C ALA A 16 -11.94 4.25 10.79
N LEU A 17 -13.11 3.92 10.22
CA LEU A 17 -13.58 4.45 8.93
C LEU A 17 -13.85 5.95 8.98
N SER A 18 -14.32 6.51 10.10
CA SER A 18 -14.54 7.95 10.23
C SER A 18 -13.22 8.73 10.24
N ALA A 19 -12.14 8.15 10.77
CA ALA A 19 -10.82 8.75 10.74
C ALA A 19 -10.16 8.60 9.36
N VAL A 20 -10.34 7.46 8.70
CA VAL A 20 -9.84 7.19 7.34
C VAL A 20 -10.59 8.01 6.28
N HIS A 21 -11.91 8.15 6.35
CA HIS A 21 -12.67 9.03 5.44
C HIS A 21 -12.35 10.52 5.65
N GLN A 22 -12.08 10.97 6.89
CA GLN A 22 -11.63 12.34 7.14
C GLN A 22 -10.19 12.58 6.69
N ALA A 23 -9.31 11.57 6.76
CA ALA A 23 -7.94 11.65 6.23
C ALA A 23 -7.92 11.64 4.69
N ILE A 24 -8.76 10.81 4.04
CA ILE A 24 -8.84 10.69 2.57
C ILE A 24 -9.43 11.96 1.92
N ALA A 25 -10.46 12.56 2.52
CA ALA A 25 -11.06 13.79 2.00
C ALA A 25 -10.16 15.04 2.20
N ALA A 26 -9.14 14.93 3.06
CA ALA A 26 -8.27 16.04 3.43
C ALA A 26 -6.82 15.83 3.03
N ASN A 27 -6.52 15.05 1.98
CA ASN A 27 -5.15 15.04 1.44
C ASN A 27 -4.82 16.47 0.99
N PRO A 28 -3.99 17.22 1.75
CA PRO A 28 -3.78 18.63 1.48
C PRO A 28 -2.94 18.83 0.21
N GLY A 29 -2.47 17.75 -0.43
CA GLY A 29 -1.57 17.73 -1.59
C GLY A 29 -2.09 18.41 -2.86
N VAL A 30 -3.40 18.53 -3.08
CA VAL A 30 -3.92 18.83 -4.43
C VAL A 30 -4.06 20.34 -4.74
N GLY A 31 -3.96 21.23 -3.75
CA GLY A 31 -4.37 22.65 -3.91
C GLY A 31 -3.31 23.75 -3.77
N GLY A 32 -2.00 23.45 -3.68
CA GLY A 32 -0.96 24.46 -3.41
C GLY A 32 0.24 24.37 -4.37
N PRO A 33 1.04 25.44 -4.52
CA PRO A 33 2.28 25.38 -5.28
C PRO A 33 3.21 24.32 -4.66
N PRO A 34 3.99 23.58 -5.47
CA PRO A 34 4.96 22.64 -4.95
C PRO A 34 6.01 23.36 -4.09
N ALA A 35 6.50 22.68 -3.06
CA ALA A 35 7.61 23.18 -2.24
C ALA A 35 8.86 23.38 -3.11
N LYS A 36 9.65 24.40 -2.80
CA LYS A 36 10.91 24.68 -3.49
C LYS A 36 12.06 24.00 -2.76
N GLN A 37 13.19 23.84 -3.43
CA GLN A 37 14.42 23.31 -2.83
C GLN A 37 14.79 23.95 -1.48
N ALA A 38 14.64 25.28 -1.36
CA ALA A 38 14.93 26.00 -0.11
C ALA A 38 13.99 25.64 1.04
N ASP A 39 12.75 25.23 0.75
CA ASP A 39 11.80 24.76 1.75
C ASP A 39 12.22 23.38 2.29
N PHE A 40 12.73 22.50 1.42
CA PHE A 40 13.30 21.20 1.82
C PHE A 40 14.59 21.34 2.62
N GLU A 41 15.52 22.24 2.23
CA GLU A 41 16.73 22.52 3.02
C GLU A 41 16.36 22.96 4.45
N ARG A 42 15.34 23.83 4.57
CA ARG A 42 14.84 24.29 5.88
C ARG A 42 14.26 23.13 6.69
N PHE A 43 13.44 22.28 6.09
CA PHE A 43 12.89 21.10 6.75
C PHE A 43 14.00 20.13 7.21
N PHE A 44 14.96 19.82 6.34
CA PHE A 44 16.07 18.92 6.66
C PHE A 44 16.96 19.46 7.80
N TYR A 45 17.12 20.78 7.88
CA TYR A 45 17.88 21.43 8.95
C TYR A 45 17.10 21.58 10.27
N ALA A 46 15.78 21.78 10.23
CA ALA A 46 14.98 22.02 11.42
C ALA A 46 15.00 20.81 12.37
N SER A 47 14.95 21.06 13.67
CA SER A 47 14.86 19.99 14.67
C SER A 47 13.45 19.38 14.72
N HIS A 48 13.37 18.14 15.22
CA HIS A 48 12.11 17.44 15.49
C HIS A 48 11.19 18.27 16.42
N PRO A 49 9.86 18.33 16.20
CA PRO A 49 9.06 17.52 15.26
C PRO A 49 8.95 18.10 13.84
N THR A 50 9.57 19.26 13.58
CA THR A 50 9.37 20.01 12.33
C THR A 50 10.42 19.72 11.26
N GLY A 51 11.34 18.78 11.51
CA GLY A 51 12.46 18.50 10.61
C GLY A 51 13.37 17.38 11.09
N LEU A 52 14.44 17.13 10.33
CA LEU A 52 15.33 15.97 10.49
C LEU A 52 16.55 16.20 11.39
N ASP A 53 16.76 17.42 11.88
CA ASP A 53 17.90 17.83 12.72
C ASP A 53 19.28 17.55 12.09
N LEU A 54 19.39 17.65 10.75
CA LEU A 54 20.65 17.49 10.04
C LEU A 54 21.53 18.73 10.19
N SER A 55 22.86 18.56 10.06
CA SER A 55 23.74 19.73 10.00
C SER A 55 23.41 20.59 8.77
N ALA A 56 23.69 21.90 8.85
CA ALA A 56 23.40 22.82 7.74
C ALA A 56 24.09 22.40 6.41
N ARG A 57 25.21 21.68 6.48
CA ARG A 57 25.88 21.13 5.29
C ARG A 57 25.09 19.95 4.73
N GLU A 58 24.76 18.95 5.57
CA GLU A 58 24.02 17.76 5.15
C GLU A 58 22.62 18.11 4.64
N ALA A 59 21.91 19.02 5.31
CA ALA A 59 20.59 19.50 4.87
C ALA A 59 20.64 20.12 3.46
N ARG A 60 21.68 20.93 3.17
CA ARG A 60 21.88 21.54 1.85
C ARG A 60 22.23 20.49 0.79
N GLU A 61 23.14 19.58 1.10
CA GLU A 61 23.56 18.51 0.19
C GLU A 61 22.37 17.60 -0.15
N LEU A 62 21.57 17.22 0.84
CA LEU A 62 20.38 16.42 0.64
C LEU A 62 19.29 17.17 -0.14
N ALA A 63 19.04 18.44 0.16
CA ALA A 63 18.08 19.25 -0.59
C ALA A 63 18.51 19.48 -2.05
N ALA A 64 19.81 19.66 -2.31
CA ALA A 64 20.33 19.74 -3.67
C ALA A 64 20.20 18.42 -4.43
N LYS A 65 20.34 17.29 -3.74
CA LYS A 65 20.20 15.95 -4.32
C LYS A 65 18.74 15.57 -4.60
N GLU A 66 17.86 15.72 -3.62
CA GLU A 66 16.50 15.15 -3.63
C GLU A 66 15.41 16.20 -3.93
N GLY A 67 15.70 17.50 -3.72
CA GLY A 67 14.68 18.55 -3.78
C GLY A 67 14.01 18.70 -5.15
N GLY A 68 14.75 18.42 -6.24
CA GLY A 68 14.19 18.39 -7.59
C GLY A 68 13.13 17.31 -7.74
N ASP A 69 13.46 16.08 -7.35
CA ASP A 69 12.57 14.92 -7.45
C ASP A 69 11.36 15.06 -6.52
N LEU A 70 11.56 15.53 -5.28
CA LEU A 70 10.47 15.83 -4.36
C LEU A 70 9.51 16.90 -4.92
N THR A 71 10.04 17.93 -5.59
CA THR A 71 9.22 18.94 -6.28
C THR A 71 8.42 18.32 -7.43
N VAL A 72 9.06 17.47 -8.25
CA VAL A 72 8.40 16.77 -9.37
C VAL A 72 7.29 15.84 -8.86
N CYS A 73 7.55 15.13 -7.75
CA CYS A 73 6.58 14.31 -7.03
C CYS A 73 5.54 15.14 -6.26
N ARG A 74 5.63 16.48 -6.28
CA ARG A 74 4.74 17.43 -5.59
C ARG A 74 4.63 17.20 -4.09
N VAL A 75 5.70 16.72 -3.48
CA VAL A 75 5.79 16.50 -2.04
C VAL A 75 5.74 17.86 -1.33
N LYS A 76 4.93 17.94 -0.27
CA LYS A 76 4.81 19.11 0.61
C LYS A 76 5.64 18.92 1.87
N VAL A 77 6.16 20.02 2.43
CA VAL A 77 6.95 19.98 3.67
C VAL A 77 6.08 19.51 4.84
N GLU A 78 4.82 19.91 4.88
CA GLU A 78 3.87 19.47 5.91
C GLU A 78 3.68 17.95 5.87
N ALA A 79 3.48 17.38 4.67
CA ALA A 79 3.35 15.95 4.50
C ALA A 79 4.63 15.19 4.87
N LEU A 80 5.81 15.75 4.59
CA LEU A 80 7.08 15.18 5.06
C LEU A 80 7.21 15.22 6.59
N SER A 81 6.77 16.31 7.21
CA SER A 81 6.78 16.45 8.66
C SER A 81 5.86 15.43 9.32
N ASP A 82 4.64 15.25 8.80
CA ASP A 82 3.67 14.28 9.32
C ASP A 82 4.17 12.83 9.14
N LEU A 83 4.76 12.52 7.97
CA LEU A 83 5.38 11.21 7.74
C LEU A 83 6.55 10.96 8.69
N PHE A 84 7.41 11.95 8.89
CA PHE A 84 8.56 11.84 9.77
C PHE A 84 8.12 11.64 11.23
N ASP A 85 7.12 12.37 11.71
CA ASP A 85 6.54 12.18 13.03
C ASP A 85 6.06 10.74 13.24
N VAL A 86 5.32 10.18 12.28
CA VAL A 86 4.87 8.78 12.34
C VAL A 86 6.05 7.81 12.34
N MET A 87 7.03 8.00 11.47
CA MET A 87 8.19 7.11 11.39
C MET A 87 9.04 7.14 12.66
N TYR A 88 9.27 8.33 13.21
CA TYR A 88 10.11 8.53 14.39
C TYR A 88 9.39 8.13 15.69
N ASN A 89 8.16 8.63 15.91
CA ASN A 89 7.46 8.44 17.19
C ASN A 89 6.63 7.16 17.27
N HIS A 90 6.08 6.66 16.16
CA HIS A 90 5.23 5.46 16.17
C HIS A 90 5.98 4.20 15.71
N LEU A 91 6.74 4.31 14.62
CA LEU A 91 7.49 3.17 14.07
C LEU A 91 8.87 3.00 14.72
N ASP A 92 9.35 4.00 15.47
CA ASP A 92 10.65 4.00 16.18
C ASP A 92 11.84 3.84 15.23
N LEU A 93 11.73 4.46 14.06
CA LEU A 93 12.82 4.59 13.10
C LEU A 93 13.66 5.81 13.46
N ALA A 94 14.98 5.62 13.56
CA ALA A 94 15.92 6.69 13.87
C ALA A 94 17.14 6.67 12.95
N GLY A 95 17.88 7.79 12.93
CA GLY A 95 19.11 7.93 12.17
C GLY A 95 18.93 7.84 10.65
N SER A 96 19.95 7.35 9.95
CA SER A 96 19.96 7.28 8.48
C SER A 96 18.85 6.39 7.91
N GLY A 97 18.49 5.31 8.59
CA GLY A 97 17.41 4.42 8.15
C GLY A 97 16.05 5.12 8.09
N CYS A 98 15.79 6.09 8.98
CA CYS A 98 14.57 6.89 8.95
C CYS A 98 14.54 7.85 7.75
N VAL A 99 15.67 8.46 7.41
CA VAL A 99 15.76 9.42 6.29
C VAL A 99 15.50 8.71 4.96
N ASP A 100 16.14 7.55 4.74
CA ASP A 100 15.95 6.78 3.51
C ASP A 100 14.50 6.28 3.37
N ALA A 101 13.92 5.77 4.47
CA ALA A 101 12.52 5.33 4.50
C ALA A 101 11.55 6.49 4.25
N LEU A 102 11.80 7.66 4.84
CA LEU A 102 11.01 8.88 4.64
C LEU A 102 10.98 9.31 3.18
N LEU A 103 12.16 9.38 2.53
CA LEU A 103 12.26 9.79 1.13
C LEU A 103 11.55 8.79 0.20
N GLN A 104 11.74 7.48 0.42
CA GLN A 104 11.02 6.46 -0.34
C GLN A 104 9.50 6.57 -0.15
N ALA A 105 9.02 6.74 1.07
CA ALA A 105 7.59 6.92 1.33
C ALA A 105 7.05 8.21 0.68
N ALA A 106 7.82 9.30 0.71
CA ALA A 106 7.44 10.57 0.11
C ALA A 106 7.35 10.49 -1.43
N TYR A 107 8.28 9.77 -2.09
CA TYR A 107 8.21 9.53 -3.53
C TYR A 107 6.99 8.71 -3.95
N HIS A 108 6.54 7.84 -3.05
CA HIS A 108 5.28 7.09 -3.20
C HIS A 108 4.07 7.85 -2.65
N GLN A 109 4.19 9.12 -2.26
CA GLN A 109 3.10 9.93 -1.71
C GLN A 109 2.31 9.21 -0.61
N VAL A 110 3.03 8.50 0.26
CA VAL A 110 2.43 7.78 1.38
C VAL A 110 1.73 8.78 2.30
N ASP A 111 0.50 8.47 2.68
CA ASP A 111 -0.24 9.22 3.69
C ASP A 111 0.21 8.78 5.09
N ALA A 112 0.52 9.74 5.97
CA ALA A 112 1.01 9.46 7.31
C ALA A 112 -0.05 8.76 8.18
N GLY A 113 -1.33 9.12 8.02
CA GLY A 113 -2.45 8.48 8.71
C GLY A 113 -2.62 7.01 8.28
N VAL A 114 -2.52 6.74 6.98
CA VAL A 114 -2.55 5.37 6.44
C VAL A 114 -1.37 4.54 6.95
N LEU A 115 -0.15 5.09 6.92
CA LEU A 115 1.04 4.40 7.43
C LEU A 115 0.88 4.02 8.91
N ARG A 116 0.41 4.96 9.73
CA ARG A 116 0.13 4.72 11.15
C ARG A 116 -0.94 3.65 11.33
N ALA A 117 -2.05 3.73 10.61
CA ALA A 117 -3.15 2.78 10.73
C ALA A 117 -2.75 1.36 10.31
N LEU A 118 -1.92 1.22 9.26
CA LEU A 118 -1.33 -0.06 8.87
C LEU A 118 -0.44 -0.62 9.99
N PHE A 119 0.46 0.20 10.55
CA PHE A 119 1.31 -0.21 11.66
C PHE A 119 0.49 -0.65 12.87
N ASP A 120 -0.49 0.16 13.30
CA ASP A 120 -1.35 -0.15 14.45
C ASP A 120 -2.13 -1.46 14.23
N THR A 121 -2.62 -1.71 13.01
CA THR A 121 -3.34 -2.94 12.64
C THR A 121 -2.43 -4.15 12.66
N LEU A 122 -1.19 -4.02 12.17
CA LEU A 122 -0.22 -5.12 12.14
C LEU A 122 0.35 -5.44 13.52
N TYR A 123 0.60 -4.42 14.35
CA TYR A 123 1.24 -4.55 15.66
C TYR A 123 0.27 -4.90 16.81
N SER A 124 -0.99 -4.46 16.73
CA SER A 124 -1.97 -4.63 17.80
C SER A 124 -2.29 -6.11 18.08
N THR A 125 -2.46 -6.45 19.37
CA THR A 125 -2.96 -7.77 19.83
C THR A 125 -4.38 -8.08 19.37
N ARG A 126 -5.13 -7.06 18.93
CA ARG A 126 -6.47 -7.21 18.32
C ARG A 126 -6.43 -7.25 16.79
N GLY A 127 -5.27 -6.98 16.19
CA GLY A 127 -5.03 -7.09 14.76
C GLY A 127 -4.16 -8.30 14.46
N ALA A 128 -3.12 -8.13 13.64
CA ALA A 128 -2.24 -9.22 13.25
C ALA A 128 -1.25 -9.65 14.35
N ASP A 129 -1.05 -8.82 15.38
CA ASP A 129 -0.20 -9.08 16.54
C ASP A 129 1.22 -9.56 16.16
N MET A 130 1.83 -8.82 15.22
CA MET A 130 3.20 -8.99 14.74
C MET A 130 4.21 -8.36 15.70
N THR A 131 5.49 -8.72 15.55
CA THR A 131 6.56 -7.99 16.23
C THR A 131 6.60 -6.53 15.72
N LYS A 132 7.15 -5.62 16.52
CA LYS A 132 7.29 -4.22 16.12
C LYS A 132 8.13 -4.08 14.83
N GLU A 133 9.20 -4.87 14.72
CA GLU A 133 10.08 -4.89 13.56
C GLU A 133 9.34 -5.32 12.28
N ASP A 134 8.61 -6.43 12.34
CA ASP A 134 7.82 -6.92 11.21
C ASP A 134 6.69 -5.94 10.85
N ALA A 135 5.97 -5.43 11.85
CA ALA A 135 4.89 -4.46 11.64
C ALA A 135 5.39 -3.18 10.97
N THR A 136 6.53 -2.63 11.40
CA THR A 136 7.16 -1.45 10.79
C THR A 136 7.54 -1.72 9.32
N SER A 137 8.22 -2.84 9.06
CA SER A 137 8.65 -3.22 7.71
C SER A 137 7.46 -3.41 6.76
N HIS A 138 6.46 -4.17 7.20
CA HIS A 138 5.26 -4.45 6.41
C HIS A 138 4.38 -3.21 6.24
N ALA A 139 4.18 -2.38 7.26
CA ALA A 139 3.40 -1.15 7.15
C ALA A 139 3.99 -0.22 6.09
N LEU A 140 5.32 -0.03 6.06
CA LEU A 140 5.98 0.78 5.02
C LEU A 140 5.80 0.19 3.62
N ALA A 141 5.95 -1.14 3.47
CA ALA A 141 5.78 -1.80 2.19
C ALA A 141 4.33 -1.69 1.67
N LEU A 142 3.35 -1.92 2.55
CA LEU A 142 1.92 -1.83 2.23
C LEU A 142 1.48 -0.39 1.97
N ALA A 143 2.00 0.58 2.71
CA ALA A 143 1.65 1.99 2.55
C ALA A 143 2.14 2.54 1.19
N LYS A 144 3.34 2.14 0.73
CA LYS A 144 3.87 2.46 -0.61
C LYS A 144 3.07 1.81 -1.75
N ARG A 145 2.35 0.73 -1.43
CA ARG A 145 1.36 0.06 -2.30
C ARG A 145 -0.05 0.54 -2.04
N HIS A 146 -0.22 1.50 -1.14
CA HIS A 146 -1.48 2.17 -0.94
C HIS A 146 -2.64 1.27 -0.50
N VAL A 147 -2.30 0.21 0.22
CA VAL A 147 -3.24 -0.74 0.79
C VAL A 147 -4.12 -0.06 1.84
N ASP A 148 -5.40 -0.39 1.85
CA ASP A 148 -6.35 0.03 2.88
C ASP A 148 -6.02 -0.68 4.22
N PRO A 149 -5.78 0.05 5.32
CA PRO A 149 -5.58 -0.55 6.63
C PRO A 149 -6.68 -1.51 7.07
N SER A 150 -7.96 -1.27 6.73
CA SER A 150 -9.06 -2.13 7.18
C SER A 150 -8.97 -3.53 6.56
N ALA A 151 -8.60 -3.61 5.28
CA ALA A 151 -8.43 -4.88 4.56
C ALA A 151 -7.41 -5.80 5.24
N VAL A 152 -6.39 -5.25 5.92
CA VAL A 152 -5.42 -6.05 6.68
C VAL A 152 -6.07 -6.71 7.90
N GLY A 153 -6.85 -5.97 8.67
CA GLY A 153 -7.47 -6.49 9.90
C GLY A 153 -8.51 -7.57 9.60
N ASP A 154 -9.39 -7.28 8.64
CA ASP A 154 -10.51 -8.15 8.29
C ASP A 154 -10.02 -9.44 7.61
N LEU A 155 -9.10 -9.34 6.64
CA LEU A 155 -8.53 -10.51 5.98
C LEU A 155 -7.68 -11.38 6.93
N PHE A 156 -6.95 -10.78 7.87
CA PHE A 156 -6.23 -11.55 8.90
C PHE A 156 -7.20 -12.35 9.78
N TYR A 157 -8.33 -11.76 10.17
CA TYR A 157 -9.36 -12.46 10.94
C TYR A 157 -9.88 -13.68 10.17
N ASP A 158 -10.23 -13.54 8.89
CA ASP A 158 -10.75 -14.65 8.10
C ASP A 158 -9.71 -15.77 7.92
N LEU A 159 -8.45 -15.39 7.65
CA LEU A 159 -7.33 -16.34 7.55
C LEU A 159 -7.13 -17.12 8.85
N ASN A 160 -7.15 -16.46 10.01
CA ASN A 160 -6.85 -17.10 11.29
C ASN A 160 -8.05 -17.84 11.89
N HIS A 161 -9.23 -17.23 11.87
CA HIS A 161 -10.41 -17.74 12.57
C HIS A 161 -11.33 -18.58 11.67
N GLU A 162 -11.64 -18.12 10.46
CA GLU A 162 -12.61 -18.80 9.58
C GLU A 162 -11.95 -19.94 8.80
N LEU A 163 -10.74 -19.70 8.28
CA LEU A 163 -9.97 -20.70 7.54
C LEU A 163 -9.17 -21.62 8.48
N GLY A 164 -8.83 -21.14 9.67
CA GLY A 164 -8.15 -21.90 10.73
C GLY A 164 -6.63 -21.98 10.56
N LEU A 165 -6.01 -21.02 9.87
CA LEU A 165 -4.55 -20.96 9.76
C LEU A 165 -3.92 -20.66 11.12
N THR A 166 -2.70 -21.17 11.34
CA THR A 166 -1.90 -20.72 12.49
C THR A 166 -1.64 -19.22 12.39
N LYS A 167 -1.52 -18.54 13.53
CA LYS A 167 -1.30 -17.09 13.58
C LYS A 167 -0.15 -16.64 12.69
N THR A 168 1.01 -17.31 12.77
CA THR A 168 2.19 -16.99 11.95
C THR A 168 1.92 -17.16 10.45
N ARG A 169 1.16 -18.19 10.06
CA ARG A 169 0.81 -18.38 8.65
C ARG A 169 -0.19 -17.33 8.17
N ALA A 170 -1.20 -17.00 8.99
CA ALA A 170 -2.16 -15.93 8.68
C ALA A 170 -1.47 -14.56 8.55
N GLN A 171 -0.49 -14.25 9.41
CA GLN A 171 0.35 -13.05 9.31
C GLN A 171 1.10 -12.97 7.97
N GLN A 172 1.66 -14.08 7.48
CA GLN A 172 2.35 -14.12 6.20
C GLN A 172 1.38 -13.94 5.02
N GLU A 173 0.25 -14.66 5.04
CA GLU A 173 -0.70 -14.63 3.94
C GLU A 173 -1.45 -13.29 3.86
N VAL A 174 -1.80 -12.67 4.99
CA VAL A 174 -2.49 -11.37 4.94
C VAL A 174 -1.64 -10.32 4.23
N VAL A 175 -0.35 -10.23 4.54
CA VAL A 175 0.56 -9.30 3.87
C VAL A 175 0.65 -9.60 2.37
N ARG A 176 0.77 -10.88 1.99
CA ARG A 176 0.86 -11.28 0.59
C ARG A 176 -0.42 -10.93 -0.19
N LEU A 177 -1.58 -11.22 0.37
CA LEU A 177 -2.87 -11.04 -0.31
C LEU A 177 -3.23 -9.57 -0.45
N VAL A 178 -3.14 -8.78 0.62
CA VAL A 178 -3.44 -7.34 0.53
C VAL A 178 -2.45 -6.62 -0.38
N ALA A 179 -1.17 -7.02 -0.37
CA ALA A 179 -0.16 -6.45 -1.27
C ALA A 179 -0.33 -6.88 -2.73
N ALA A 180 -1.07 -7.95 -3.00
CA ALA A 180 -1.45 -8.39 -4.34
C ALA A 180 -2.71 -7.69 -4.87
N GLY A 181 -3.43 -6.97 -4.00
CA GLY A 181 -4.71 -6.32 -4.32
C GLY A 181 -5.93 -7.20 -4.08
N ALA A 182 -5.84 -8.17 -3.16
CA ALA A 182 -6.98 -9.01 -2.80
C ALA A 182 -8.14 -8.18 -2.24
N ASP A 183 -9.35 -8.48 -2.73
CA ASP A 183 -10.60 -7.99 -2.17
C ASP A 183 -11.03 -8.86 -0.98
N GLU A 184 -11.19 -8.24 0.19
CA GLU A 184 -11.49 -8.96 1.44
C GLU A 184 -12.89 -9.57 1.45
N GLU A 185 -13.91 -8.86 0.96
CA GLU A 185 -15.29 -9.36 0.91
C GLU A 185 -15.39 -10.59 0.00
N LEU A 186 -14.70 -10.56 -1.15
CA LEU A 186 -14.64 -11.70 -2.06
C LEU A 186 -13.85 -12.88 -1.47
N PHE A 187 -12.81 -12.60 -0.67
CA PHE A 187 -12.11 -13.64 0.08
C PHE A 187 -13.03 -14.31 1.10
N GLU A 188 -13.73 -13.52 1.95
CA GLU A 188 -14.68 -14.01 2.95
C GLU A 188 -15.76 -14.88 2.28
N MET A 189 -16.32 -14.40 1.16
CA MET A 189 -17.34 -15.11 0.39
C MET A 189 -16.82 -16.47 -0.12
N SER A 190 -15.64 -16.51 -0.74
CA SER A 190 -15.06 -17.75 -1.27
C SER A 190 -14.72 -18.75 -0.14
N VAL A 191 -14.21 -18.26 1.00
CA VAL A 191 -14.01 -19.10 2.20
C VAL A 191 -15.34 -19.69 2.66
N HIS A 192 -16.40 -18.89 2.77
CA HIS A 192 -17.72 -19.34 3.20
C HIS A 192 -18.36 -20.35 2.23
N GLU A 193 -18.30 -20.11 0.92
CA GLU A 193 -18.84 -21.03 -0.10
C GLU A 193 -18.14 -22.39 -0.11
N SER A 194 -16.86 -22.41 0.25
CA SER A 194 -16.08 -23.63 0.36
C SER A 194 -16.39 -24.46 1.63
N GLN A 195 -17.11 -23.88 2.61
CA GLN A 195 -17.50 -24.59 3.83
C GLN A 195 -18.45 -25.74 3.48
N GLY A 196 -18.09 -26.97 3.90
CA GLY A 196 -18.89 -28.17 3.63
C GLY A 196 -18.54 -28.91 2.33
N GLN A 197 -17.63 -28.39 1.51
CA GLN A 197 -17.19 -29.06 0.26
C GLN A 197 -16.10 -30.13 0.45
N PHE A 198 -15.77 -30.51 1.69
CA PHE A 198 -14.69 -31.45 2.05
C PHE A 198 -13.31 -31.12 1.43
N LEU A 199 -13.08 -29.84 1.12
CA LEU A 199 -11.82 -29.36 0.58
C LEU A 199 -10.77 -29.24 1.68
N SER A 200 -9.51 -29.50 1.32
CA SER A 200 -8.38 -29.25 2.22
C SER A 200 -8.27 -27.75 2.53
N MET A 201 -7.69 -27.40 3.67
CA MET A 201 -7.41 -26.00 4.03
C MET A 201 -6.59 -25.28 2.95
N GLU A 202 -5.57 -25.94 2.40
CA GLU A 202 -4.73 -25.39 1.33
C GLU A 202 -5.50 -25.14 0.03
N THR A 203 -6.43 -26.04 -0.31
CA THR A 203 -7.30 -25.85 -1.49
C THR A 203 -8.23 -24.66 -1.29
N ARG A 204 -8.81 -24.52 -0.09
CA ARG A 204 -9.67 -23.38 0.25
C ARG A 204 -8.91 -22.07 0.24
N LEU A 205 -7.72 -22.02 0.86
CA LEU A 205 -6.83 -20.86 0.81
C LEU A 205 -6.53 -20.49 -0.64
N ARG A 206 -6.08 -21.44 -1.46
CA ARG A 206 -5.71 -21.19 -2.85
C ARG A 206 -6.88 -20.62 -3.66
N ASN A 207 -8.07 -21.21 -3.54
CA ASN A 207 -9.25 -20.76 -4.28
C ASN A 207 -9.66 -19.35 -3.83
N ALA A 208 -9.81 -19.12 -2.53
CA ALA A 208 -10.20 -17.81 -2.00
C ALA A 208 -9.17 -16.72 -2.34
N SER A 209 -7.88 -17.01 -2.22
CA SER A 209 -6.80 -16.09 -2.62
C SER A 209 -6.85 -15.78 -4.12
N THR A 210 -7.11 -16.77 -4.96
CA THR A 210 -7.26 -16.56 -6.40
C THR A 210 -8.47 -15.67 -6.69
N ASP A 211 -9.64 -16.00 -6.16
CA ASP A 211 -10.87 -15.27 -6.45
C ASP A 211 -10.75 -13.80 -5.99
N ALA A 212 -10.23 -13.59 -4.78
CA ALA A 212 -10.05 -12.28 -4.19
C ALA A 212 -9.07 -11.39 -4.97
N VAL A 213 -7.94 -11.93 -5.43
CA VAL A 213 -6.95 -11.15 -6.19
C VAL A 213 -7.40 -10.95 -7.64
N GLU A 214 -8.07 -11.93 -8.24
CA GLU A 214 -8.52 -11.86 -9.64
C GLU A 214 -9.64 -10.86 -9.85
N GLN A 215 -10.56 -10.80 -8.89
CA GLN A 215 -11.69 -9.87 -8.95
C GLN A 215 -11.39 -8.54 -8.24
N GLY A 216 -10.35 -8.52 -7.40
CA GLY A 216 -9.82 -7.30 -6.81
C GLY A 216 -9.57 -6.24 -7.86
N LEU A 217 -9.98 -5.01 -7.56
CA LEU A 217 -9.89 -3.89 -8.50
C LEU A 217 -10.60 -4.19 -9.84
N GLN A 218 -11.78 -4.83 -9.78
CA GLN A 218 -12.59 -5.23 -10.94
C GLN A 218 -11.84 -6.07 -11.99
N GLY A 219 -10.78 -6.79 -11.59
CA GLY A 219 -9.90 -7.52 -12.49
C GLY A 219 -9.16 -6.64 -13.50
N LEU A 220 -9.07 -5.33 -13.25
CA LEU A 220 -8.37 -4.37 -14.10
C LEU A 220 -6.88 -4.29 -13.77
N ALA A 221 -6.44 -4.87 -12.66
CA ALA A 221 -5.04 -4.90 -12.29
C ALA A 221 -4.24 -5.71 -13.33
N ARG A 222 -3.19 -5.06 -13.86
CA ARG A 222 -2.20 -5.72 -14.70
C ARG A 222 -0.81 -5.44 -14.13
N ARG A 223 0.10 -6.37 -14.36
CA ARG A 223 1.52 -6.23 -14.00
C ARG A 223 2.41 -6.66 -15.13
N HIS A 224 3.61 -6.12 -15.12
CA HIS A 224 4.60 -6.46 -16.12
C HIS A 224 5.42 -7.66 -15.69
N ASP A 225 5.60 -8.60 -16.62
CA ASP A 225 6.47 -9.74 -16.42
C ASP A 225 7.96 -9.36 -16.52
N ARG A 226 8.81 -10.38 -16.53
CA ARG A 226 10.27 -10.23 -16.62
C ARG A 226 10.74 -9.68 -17.98
N ASP A 227 9.97 -9.90 -19.03
CA ASP A 227 10.23 -9.37 -20.38
C ASP A 227 9.63 -7.97 -20.57
N GLY A 228 9.00 -7.42 -19.53
CA GLY A 228 8.37 -6.10 -19.53
C GLY A 228 6.99 -6.07 -20.19
N LEU A 229 6.47 -7.22 -20.62
CA LEU A 229 5.15 -7.35 -21.22
C LEU A 229 4.08 -7.32 -20.14
N LEU A 230 2.95 -6.72 -20.47
CA LEU A 230 1.89 -6.44 -19.51
C LEU A 230 0.79 -7.48 -19.56
N TYR A 231 0.49 -8.07 -18.42
CA TYR A 231 -0.42 -9.20 -18.29
C TYR A 231 -1.44 -8.95 -17.18
N SER A 232 -2.67 -9.39 -17.45
CA SER A 232 -3.69 -9.57 -16.42
C SER A 232 -3.31 -10.68 -15.44
N LEU A 233 -4.00 -10.74 -14.30
CA LEU A 233 -3.77 -11.82 -13.34
C LEU A 233 -4.01 -13.21 -13.94
N GLY A 234 -5.07 -13.37 -14.72
CA GLY A 234 -5.39 -14.64 -15.37
C GLY A 234 -4.28 -15.13 -16.30
N GLU A 235 -3.65 -14.22 -17.05
CA GLU A 235 -2.49 -14.53 -17.89
C GLU A 235 -1.24 -14.86 -17.07
N PHE A 236 -0.97 -14.10 -15.99
CA PHE A 236 0.12 -14.38 -15.05
C PHE A 236 0.00 -15.78 -14.43
N ARG A 237 -1.22 -16.18 -14.06
CA ARG A 237 -1.51 -17.51 -13.50
C ARG A 237 -1.22 -18.62 -14.49
N GLN A 238 -1.59 -18.44 -15.76
CA GLN A 238 -1.29 -19.42 -16.81
C GLN A 238 0.21 -19.54 -17.07
N MET A 239 0.94 -18.43 -17.00
CA MET A 239 2.38 -18.39 -17.25
C MET A 239 3.19 -19.02 -16.11
N TYR A 240 2.88 -18.67 -14.86
CA TYR A 240 3.69 -19.02 -13.71
C TYR A 240 3.10 -20.15 -12.84
N ASN A 241 1.92 -20.67 -13.19
CA ASN A 241 1.27 -21.78 -12.49
C ASN A 241 1.20 -21.55 -10.98
N GLU A 242 1.76 -22.43 -10.15
CA GLU A 242 1.65 -22.35 -8.69
C GLU A 242 2.44 -21.19 -8.07
N THR A 243 3.45 -20.65 -8.76
CA THR A 243 4.28 -19.53 -8.25
C THR A 243 3.77 -18.16 -8.67
N TRP A 244 2.57 -18.10 -9.28
CA TRP A 244 2.02 -16.87 -9.84
C TRP A 244 1.96 -15.72 -8.84
N LEU A 245 1.61 -15.99 -7.58
CA LEU A 245 1.45 -14.94 -6.57
C LEU A 245 2.79 -14.32 -6.20
N ASP A 246 3.85 -15.12 -6.10
CA ASP A 246 5.19 -14.63 -5.78
C ASP A 246 5.73 -13.77 -6.93
N GLU A 247 5.54 -14.21 -8.17
CA GLU A 247 5.92 -13.42 -9.36
C GLU A 247 5.08 -12.15 -9.47
N TRP A 248 3.77 -12.23 -9.22
CA TRP A 248 2.85 -11.07 -9.23
C TRP A 248 3.26 -10.03 -8.20
N LEU A 249 3.65 -10.46 -6.99
CA LEU A 249 4.03 -9.56 -5.91
C LEU A 249 5.31 -8.79 -6.21
N VAL A 250 6.26 -9.35 -6.97
CA VAL A 250 7.49 -8.64 -7.33
C VAL A 250 7.39 -7.91 -8.68
N ALA A 251 6.39 -8.26 -9.49
CA ALA A 251 6.13 -7.65 -10.79
C ALA A 251 5.72 -6.16 -10.65
N PRO A 252 6.30 -5.26 -11.47
CA PRO A 252 5.88 -3.85 -11.51
C PRO A 252 4.43 -3.71 -11.95
N GLU A 253 3.66 -2.88 -11.23
CA GLU A 253 2.26 -2.58 -11.55
C GLU A 253 2.15 -1.68 -12.78
N GLU A 254 1.13 -1.93 -13.60
CA GLU A 254 0.72 -0.97 -14.63
C GLU A 254 0.44 0.39 -13.99
N LYS A 255 0.92 1.45 -14.64
CA LYS A 255 0.50 2.82 -14.34
C LYS A 255 -0.15 3.45 -15.55
N ARG A 256 -1.12 4.31 -15.33
CA ARG A 256 -1.81 5.09 -16.34
C ARG A 256 -1.74 6.57 -16.06
N THR A 257 -1.71 7.36 -17.12
CA THR A 257 -1.56 8.82 -17.03
C THR A 257 -2.93 9.48 -16.91
N THR A 258 -3.17 10.18 -15.81
CA THR A 258 -4.36 11.02 -15.61
C THR A 258 -4.32 12.26 -16.51
N SER A 259 -5.45 12.95 -16.66
CA SER A 259 -5.53 14.22 -17.42
C SER A 259 -4.60 15.32 -16.89
N ASN A 260 -4.23 15.24 -15.61
CA ASN A 260 -3.32 16.18 -14.95
C ASN A 260 -1.84 15.74 -15.03
N GLY A 261 -1.54 14.67 -15.77
CA GLY A 261 -0.18 14.18 -16.02
C GLY A 261 0.38 13.24 -14.95
N TYR A 262 -0.41 12.81 -13.96
CA TYR A 262 0.05 11.84 -12.94
C TYR A 262 0.01 10.42 -13.47
N HIS A 263 1.05 9.63 -13.20
CA HIS A 263 1.10 8.20 -13.50
C HIS A 263 0.70 7.40 -12.27
N LEU A 264 -0.50 6.82 -12.30
CA LEU A 264 -1.08 6.15 -11.15
C LEU A 264 -1.36 4.67 -11.44
N SER A 265 -1.21 3.79 -10.45
CA SER A 265 -1.66 2.40 -10.51
C SER A 265 -3.18 2.30 -10.36
N VAL A 266 -3.74 1.12 -10.62
CA VAL A 266 -5.18 0.92 -10.58
C VAL A 266 -5.77 1.17 -9.18
N GLY A 267 -5.07 0.80 -8.12
CA GLY A 267 -5.49 1.08 -6.73
C GLY A 267 -5.37 2.55 -6.36
N GLU A 268 -4.39 3.27 -6.93
CA GLU A 268 -4.29 4.72 -6.80
C GLU A 268 -5.46 5.44 -7.51
N PHE A 269 -5.90 4.94 -8.67
CA PHE A 269 -7.12 5.44 -9.32
C PHE A 269 -8.36 5.23 -8.45
N GLN A 270 -8.54 4.03 -7.86
CA GLN A 270 -9.68 3.73 -6.98
C GLN A 270 -9.84 4.75 -5.87
N ARG A 271 -8.75 5.06 -5.18
CA ARG A 271 -8.77 6.03 -4.08
C ARG A 271 -8.98 7.46 -4.56
N LEU A 272 -8.37 7.85 -5.68
CA LEU A 272 -8.44 9.23 -6.16
C LEU A 272 -9.81 9.59 -6.77
N PHE A 273 -10.44 8.65 -7.48
CA PHE A 273 -11.65 8.91 -8.25
C PHE A 273 -12.93 8.32 -7.65
N GLY A 274 -12.84 7.52 -6.58
CA GLY A 274 -14.00 6.90 -5.93
C GLY A 274 -14.85 6.12 -6.94
N ASP A 275 -16.18 6.16 -6.84
CA ASP A 275 -17.10 5.34 -7.63
C ASP A 275 -16.93 5.41 -9.18
N GLY A 276 -16.26 6.44 -9.72
CA GLY A 276 -15.96 6.57 -11.15
C GLY A 276 -14.58 6.08 -11.59
N TRP A 277 -13.80 5.50 -10.68
CA TRP A 277 -12.39 5.21 -10.89
C TRP A 277 -12.13 4.25 -12.06
N ALA A 278 -12.97 3.24 -12.25
CA ALA A 278 -12.75 2.21 -13.25
C ALA A 278 -12.91 2.76 -14.67
N ASP A 279 -13.86 3.68 -14.86
CA ASP A 279 -14.06 4.36 -16.14
C ASP A 279 -12.92 5.35 -16.41
N ALA A 280 -12.47 6.08 -15.39
CA ALA A 280 -11.30 6.94 -15.48
C ALA A 280 -10.03 6.14 -15.85
N TRP A 281 -9.82 4.97 -15.22
CA TRP A 281 -8.71 4.07 -15.52
C TRP A 281 -8.73 3.62 -16.98
N ARG A 282 -9.88 3.12 -17.45
CA ARG A 282 -10.05 2.64 -18.83
C ARG A 282 -9.83 3.75 -19.86
N ALA A 283 -10.26 4.97 -19.55
CA ALA A 283 -10.10 6.14 -20.42
C ALA A 283 -8.66 6.72 -20.42
N SER A 284 -7.87 6.45 -19.38
CA SER A 284 -6.50 6.95 -19.28
C SER A 284 -5.51 6.13 -20.11
N PRO A 285 -4.54 6.78 -20.80
CA PRO A 285 -3.49 6.08 -21.53
C PRO A 285 -2.49 5.42 -20.57
N GLU A 286 -1.90 4.30 -21.00
CA GLU A 286 -0.78 3.65 -20.30
C GLU A 286 0.40 4.63 -20.16
N ALA A 287 1.01 4.65 -18.97
CA ALA A 287 2.19 5.44 -18.71
C ALA A 287 3.43 4.73 -19.27
N ILE A 288 4.32 5.48 -19.93
CA ILE A 288 5.62 4.94 -20.34
C ILE A 288 6.47 4.77 -19.09
N GLN A 289 6.69 3.53 -18.67
CA GLN A 289 7.53 3.20 -17.53
C GLN A 289 8.92 2.82 -18.01
N ARG A 290 9.94 3.66 -17.74
CA ARG A 290 11.34 3.27 -17.96
C ARG A 290 11.73 2.21 -16.93
N ARG A 291 12.13 1.03 -17.39
CA ARG A 291 12.48 -0.12 -16.57
C ARG A 291 13.98 -0.30 -16.56
N ILE A 292 14.59 -0.40 -15.39
CA ILE A 292 15.99 -0.81 -15.28
C ILE A 292 15.98 -2.30 -14.98
N ALA A 293 16.43 -3.14 -15.91
CA ALA A 293 16.57 -4.57 -15.67
C ALA A 293 17.73 -4.87 -14.71
N ALA A 294 17.81 -6.11 -14.24
CA ALA A 294 18.86 -6.56 -13.31
C ALA A 294 20.30 -6.41 -13.86
N ASP A 295 20.45 -6.28 -15.18
CA ASP A 295 21.71 -6.01 -15.87
C ASP A 295 22.02 -4.50 -16.05
N GLY A 296 21.15 -3.63 -15.54
CA GLY A 296 21.26 -2.17 -15.66
C GLY A 296 20.72 -1.59 -16.97
N GLN A 297 20.16 -2.39 -17.87
CA GLN A 297 19.59 -1.87 -19.12
C GLN A 297 18.22 -1.22 -18.92
N VAL A 298 18.01 -0.10 -19.63
CA VAL A 298 16.74 0.64 -19.60
C VAL A 298 15.85 0.15 -20.74
N TYR A 299 14.76 -0.54 -20.41
CA TYR A 299 13.70 -0.90 -21.36
C TYR A 299 12.59 0.14 -21.27
N ALA A 300 12.17 0.68 -22.42
CA ALA A 300 11.12 1.69 -22.54
C ALA A 300 9.77 1.03 -22.82
#